data_AF-A0A3P3ZPA9-F1
#
_entry.id   AF-A0A3P3ZPA9-F1
#
_cell.length_a   1.000
_cell.length_b   1.000
_cell.length_c   1.000
_cell.angle_alpha   90.00
_cell.angle_beta   90.00
_cell.angle_gamma   90.00
#
_symmetry.space_group_name_H-M   'P 1'
#
loop_
_entity.id
_entity.type
_entity.pdbx_description
1 polymer ?
#
loop_
_entity_poly.entity_id
_entity_poly.type
_entity_poly.pdbx_seq_one_letter_code
_entity_poly.pdbx_strand_id
1 'polypeptide(L)'
;MSLVKVANLGADQGWVGATAIDPDGVAVFQRLLQSLGLDPAVAFAIAAQILASRSTALPPSGPTSTPDPFPARQITDQSTGAPLPLGIVSEVRTWFPDADAATLARLESCLVILPHPTQVNANTASASVLGAVLGVDPGTLTGLLQGRQQQVFSDTADLQRRVNTLLPNLGSFPSSQLGVSSDYFWVVEELRRPGAVQRRQALVARHQGVGQMTQVLEWHRGWTPGMDLTGGG
;
A
#
# COMPACT_ATOMS: atom_id res chain seq x y z
N MET A 1 4.03 -1.55 4.96
CA MET A 1 4.06 -2.93 5.50
C MET A 1 3.97 -3.88 4.31
N SER A 2 4.47 -5.12 4.40
CA SER A 2 4.34 -6.09 3.32
C SER A 2 3.50 -7.28 3.73
N LEU A 3 2.59 -7.74 2.86
CA LEU A 3 1.84 -8.99 3.05
C LEU A 3 2.65 -10.23 2.66
N VAL A 4 3.77 -10.01 1.97
CA VAL A 4 4.61 -11.06 1.41
C VAL A 4 6.07 -10.71 1.67
N LYS A 5 6.87 -11.68 2.09
CA LYS A 5 8.33 -11.56 2.12
C LYS A 5 8.81 -11.41 0.70
N VAL A 6 9.75 -10.50 0.50
CA VAL A 6 10.35 -10.30 -0.82
C VAL A 6 11.84 -10.61 -0.74
N ALA A 7 12.40 -11.13 -1.82
CA ALA A 7 13.84 -11.26 -1.98
C ALA A 7 14.27 -10.61 -3.29
N ASN A 8 15.44 -9.96 -3.27
CA ASN A 8 16.08 -9.49 -4.48
C ASN A 8 16.61 -10.70 -5.24
N LEU A 9 15.87 -11.13 -6.26
CA LEU A 9 16.18 -12.34 -7.02
C LEU A 9 16.99 -12.04 -8.28
N GLY A 10 17.88 -11.04 -8.27
CA GLY A 10 19.02 -10.89 -9.19
C GLY A 10 18.75 -10.78 -10.70
N ALA A 11 17.54 -11.06 -11.18
CA ALA A 11 17.20 -11.23 -12.60
C ALA A 11 16.13 -10.24 -13.08
N ASP A 12 15.36 -9.63 -12.16
CA ASP A 12 14.28 -8.70 -12.48
C ASP A 12 14.69 -7.27 -12.11
N GLN A 13 14.89 -6.44 -13.13
CA GLN A 13 15.20 -5.00 -13.16
C GLN A 13 14.67 -4.16 -11.97
N GLY A 14 15.20 -4.34 -10.75
CA GLY A 14 14.84 -3.57 -9.57
C GLY A 14 13.48 -3.89 -8.93
N TRP A 15 12.79 -4.96 -9.32
CA TRP A 15 11.54 -5.39 -8.68
C TRP A 15 11.82 -6.48 -7.65
N VAL A 16 11.37 -6.30 -6.40
CA VAL A 16 11.59 -7.31 -5.35
C VAL A 16 10.50 -8.37 -5.43
N GLY A 17 10.88 -9.60 -5.78
CA GLY A 17 9.94 -10.70 -5.96
C GLY A 17 9.42 -11.24 -4.63
N ALA A 18 8.10 -11.34 -4.49
CA ALA A 18 7.41 -12.06 -3.42
C ALA A 18 7.88 -13.54 -3.36
N THR A 19 8.48 -13.97 -2.25
CA THR A 19 9.04 -15.32 -2.06
C THR A 19 8.22 -16.21 -1.13
N ALA A 20 7.57 -15.64 -0.12
CA ALA A 20 6.74 -16.36 0.84
C ALA A 20 5.77 -15.39 1.51
N ILE A 21 4.60 -15.86 1.96
CA ILE A 21 3.66 -15.03 2.73
C ILE A 21 4.36 -14.53 4.02
N ASP A 22 4.20 -13.25 4.34
CA ASP A 22 4.72 -12.69 5.59
C ASP A 22 3.66 -12.78 6.70
N PRO A 23 3.83 -13.66 7.70
CA PRO A 23 2.80 -13.91 8.71
C PRO A 23 2.50 -12.67 9.55
N ASP A 24 3.50 -11.85 9.85
CA ASP A 24 3.30 -10.62 10.64
C ASP A 24 2.51 -9.59 9.83
N GLY A 25 2.78 -9.48 8.52
CA GLY A 25 2.03 -8.63 7.62
C GLY A 25 0.57 -9.06 7.51
N VAL A 26 0.32 -10.36 7.29
CA VAL A 26 -1.05 -10.89 7.24
C VAL A 26 -1.78 -10.65 8.57
N ALA A 27 -1.14 -10.88 9.71
CA ALA A 27 -1.75 -10.66 11.02
C ALA A 27 -2.16 -9.19 11.23
N VAL A 28 -1.32 -8.24 10.83
CA VAL A 28 -1.66 -6.81 10.89
C VAL A 28 -2.84 -6.48 9.97
N PHE A 29 -2.86 -7.02 8.76
CA PHE A 29 -3.96 -6.76 7.83
C PHE A 29 -5.28 -7.37 8.32
N GLN A 30 -5.25 -8.56 8.91
CA GLN A 30 -6.42 -9.17 9.56
C GLN A 30 -7.00 -8.30 10.66
N ARG A 31 -6.15 -7.71 11.51
CA ARG A 31 -6.60 -6.79 12.56
C ARG A 31 -7.22 -5.52 11.99
N LEU A 32 -6.65 -4.98 10.91
CA LEU A 32 -7.23 -3.83 10.21
C LEU A 32 -8.63 -4.17 9.68
N LEU A 33 -8.80 -5.30 9.01
CA LEU A 33 -10.10 -5.76 8.51
C LEU A 33 -11.10 -5.95 9.65
N GLN A 34 -10.69 -6.57 10.76
CA GLN A 34 -11.54 -6.73 11.95
C GLN A 34 -11.98 -5.39 12.53
N SER A 35 -11.08 -4.40 12.62
CA SER A 35 -11.42 -3.04 13.10
C SER A 35 -12.45 -2.33 12.22
N LEU A 36 -12.53 -2.71 10.94
CA LEU A 36 -13.47 -2.19 9.96
C LEU A 36 -14.75 -3.04 9.83
N GLY A 37 -14.85 -4.15 10.59
CA GLY A 37 -15.97 -5.09 10.52
C GLY A 37 -15.97 -5.98 9.27
N LEU A 38 -14.83 -6.16 8.62
CA LEU A 38 -14.65 -7.01 7.44
C LEU A 38 -14.11 -8.40 7.83
N ASP A 39 -14.33 -9.39 6.96
CA ASP A 39 -13.86 -10.76 7.18
C ASP A 39 -12.31 -10.82 7.14
N PRO A 40 -11.64 -11.22 8.24
CA PRO A 40 -10.19 -11.36 8.27
C PRO A 40 -9.66 -12.49 7.36
N ALA A 41 -10.48 -13.45 6.93
CA ALA A 41 -10.04 -14.53 6.05
C ALA A 41 -9.56 -14.00 4.68
N VAL A 42 -10.10 -12.86 4.23
CA VAL A 42 -9.75 -12.23 2.95
C VAL A 42 -8.28 -11.78 2.92
N ALA A 43 -7.69 -11.45 4.07
CA ALA A 43 -6.27 -11.06 4.14
C ALA A 43 -5.32 -12.15 3.63
N PHE A 44 -5.60 -13.42 3.97
CA PHE A 44 -4.80 -14.54 3.49
C PHE A 44 -5.05 -14.81 2.00
N ALA A 45 -6.30 -14.69 1.55
CA ALA A 45 -6.65 -14.84 0.14
C ALA A 45 -5.92 -13.81 -0.74
N ILE A 46 -5.88 -12.55 -0.31
CA ILE A 46 -5.13 -11.48 -1.01
C ILE A 46 -3.63 -11.76 -1.00
N ALA A 47 -3.06 -12.17 0.13
CA ALA A 47 -1.63 -12.52 0.19
C ALA A 47 -1.28 -13.71 -0.73
N ALA A 48 -2.15 -14.72 -0.80
CA ALA A 48 -2.01 -15.85 -1.70
C ALA A 48 -2.16 -15.44 -3.18
N GLN A 49 -3.09 -14.52 -3.48
CA GLN A 49 -3.27 -13.98 -4.82
C GLN A 49 -2.03 -13.19 -5.27
N ILE A 50 -1.47 -12.32 -4.42
CA ILE A 50 -0.23 -11.58 -4.71
C ILE A 50 0.92 -12.55 -5.00
N LEU A 51 1.03 -13.65 -4.24
CA LEU A 51 2.02 -14.69 -4.48
C LEU A 51 1.77 -15.47 -5.79
N ALA A 52 0.52 -15.77 -6.12
CA ALA A 52 0.11 -16.53 -7.31
C ALA A 52 0.21 -15.72 -8.61
N SER A 53 -0.02 -14.40 -8.57
CA SER A 53 0.17 -13.49 -9.71
C SER A 53 1.59 -13.56 -10.28
N ARG A 54 2.56 -13.99 -9.47
CA ARG A 54 3.93 -14.24 -9.90
C ARG A 54 4.09 -15.49 -10.79
N SER A 55 3.29 -16.54 -10.56
CA SER A 55 3.42 -17.81 -11.28
C SER A 55 2.98 -17.75 -12.74
N THR A 56 2.29 -16.68 -13.16
CA THR A 56 1.85 -16.50 -14.55
C THR A 56 2.78 -15.59 -15.36
N ALA A 57 3.78 -14.98 -14.73
CA ALA A 57 4.91 -14.36 -15.43
C ALA A 57 5.95 -15.43 -15.78
N LEU A 58 5.56 -16.49 -16.50
CA LEU A 58 6.56 -17.30 -17.19
C LEU A 58 7.11 -16.45 -18.35
N PRO A 59 8.44 -16.33 -18.51
CA PRO A 59 8.99 -15.80 -19.76
C PRO A 59 8.50 -16.71 -20.90
N PRO A 60 8.14 -16.17 -22.09
CA PRO A 60 7.73 -17.00 -23.21
C PRO A 60 8.88 -17.95 -23.56
N SER A 61 8.75 -19.21 -23.14
CA SER A 61 9.73 -20.26 -23.44
C SER A 61 9.33 -20.98 -24.71
N GLY A 62 9.86 -20.46 -25.83
CA GLY A 62 10.23 -21.19 -27.05
C GLY A 62 9.24 -21.24 -28.22
N PRO A 63 9.67 -21.61 -29.44
CA PRO A 63 11.01 -21.50 -30.05
C PRO A 63 11.01 -20.58 -31.30
N THR A 64 12.21 -20.29 -31.81
CA THR A 64 12.50 -19.65 -33.11
C THR A 64 11.50 -20.00 -34.21
N SER A 65 10.88 -19.00 -34.83
CA SER A 65 10.70 -18.88 -36.30
C SER A 65 10.09 -17.52 -36.70
N THR A 66 10.86 -16.79 -37.51
CA THR A 66 10.53 -15.79 -38.56
C THR A 66 9.51 -14.67 -38.27
N PRO A 67 9.84 -13.39 -38.51
CA PRO A 67 8.89 -12.30 -38.35
C PRO A 67 7.96 -12.19 -39.57
N ASP A 68 6.68 -12.49 -39.39
CA ASP A 68 5.62 -12.05 -40.32
C ASP A 68 5.20 -10.61 -39.99
N PRO A 69 5.17 -9.69 -40.96
CA PRO A 69 4.66 -8.34 -40.77
C PRO A 69 3.13 -8.36 -40.91
N PHE A 70 2.45 -7.93 -39.84
CA PHE A 70 0.98 -7.81 -39.69
C PHE A 70 0.26 -9.11 -39.25
N PRO A 71 -0.31 -9.10 -38.03
CA PRO A 71 -1.77 -9.18 -37.99
C PRO A 71 -2.45 -8.30 -36.93
N ALA A 72 -3.76 -8.18 -37.13
CA ALA A 72 -4.71 -7.32 -36.45
C ALA A 72 -4.80 -7.54 -34.93
N ARG A 73 -5.01 -6.44 -34.21
CA ARG A 73 -5.23 -6.37 -32.76
C ARG A 73 -6.63 -6.87 -32.42
N GLN A 74 -6.79 -8.18 -32.27
CA GLN A 74 -7.97 -8.75 -31.58
C GLN A 74 -7.85 -8.46 -30.09
N ILE A 75 -8.81 -7.67 -29.59
CA ILE A 75 -9.05 -7.46 -28.17
C ILE A 75 -9.77 -8.72 -27.68
N THR A 76 -9.02 -9.68 -27.15
CA THR A 76 -9.59 -10.74 -26.32
C THR A 76 -9.35 -10.36 -24.87
N ASP A 77 -10.45 -9.93 -24.26
CA ASP A 77 -10.65 -9.77 -22.83
C ASP A 77 -10.42 -11.12 -22.14
N GLN A 78 -9.22 -11.32 -21.57
CA GLN A 78 -8.90 -12.45 -20.72
C GLN A 78 -8.12 -11.91 -19.52
N SER A 79 -8.80 -11.91 -18.38
CA SER A 79 -8.28 -11.58 -17.05
C SER A 79 -7.15 -12.57 -16.69
N THR A 80 -5.90 -12.23 -17.03
CA THR A 80 -4.77 -13.13 -16.80
C THR A 80 -3.54 -12.34 -16.37
N GLY A 81 -3.23 -12.42 -15.06
CA GLY A 81 -1.85 -12.32 -14.54
C GLY A 81 -1.05 -11.05 -14.84
N ALA A 82 -1.69 -9.89 -15.03
CA ALA A 82 -0.97 -8.63 -15.06
C ALA A 82 -0.34 -8.33 -13.67
N PRO A 83 0.86 -7.73 -13.59
CA PRO A 83 1.36 -7.19 -12.33
C PRO A 83 0.26 -6.30 -11.74
N LEU A 84 -0.06 -6.47 -10.45
CA LEU A 84 -1.11 -5.67 -9.82
C LEU A 84 -0.86 -4.20 -10.16
N PRO A 85 -1.82 -3.50 -10.81
CA PRO A 85 -1.67 -2.09 -11.08
C PRO A 85 -1.40 -1.40 -9.75
N LEU A 86 -0.37 -0.56 -9.72
CA LEU A 86 -0.13 0.30 -8.58
C LEU A 86 -1.38 1.21 -8.46
N GLY A 87 -1.91 1.37 -7.25
CA GLY A 87 -3.19 2.05 -7.07
C GLY A 87 -4.34 1.10 -6.78
N ILE A 88 -4.68 1.05 -5.50
CA ILE A 88 -5.53 0.07 -4.81
C ILE A 88 -6.97 -0.05 -5.30
N VAL A 89 -7.48 0.96 -5.98
CA VAL A 89 -8.90 1.25 -5.77
C VAL A 89 -9.81 0.45 -6.68
N SER A 90 -9.33 0.02 -7.84
CA SER A 90 -10.16 -0.81 -8.73
C SER A 90 -10.25 -2.27 -8.25
N GLU A 91 -9.28 -2.75 -7.47
CA GLU A 91 -9.22 -4.16 -7.05
C GLU A 91 -9.88 -4.42 -5.69
N VAL A 92 -9.89 -3.45 -4.76
CA VAL A 92 -10.50 -3.64 -3.42
C VAL A 92 -11.98 -4.01 -3.49
N ARG A 93 -12.74 -3.39 -4.40
CA ARG A 93 -14.16 -3.73 -4.59
C ARG A 93 -14.35 -5.14 -5.15
N THR A 94 -13.38 -5.67 -5.90
CA THR A 94 -13.38 -7.05 -6.40
C THR A 94 -13.11 -8.04 -5.26
N TRP A 95 -12.26 -7.68 -4.29
CA TRP A 95 -11.96 -8.53 -3.15
C TRP A 95 -13.06 -8.57 -2.09
N PHE A 96 -13.90 -7.53 -2.02
CA PHE A 96 -14.98 -7.40 -1.03
C PHE A 96 -16.32 -7.07 -1.70
N PRO A 97 -16.90 -8.00 -2.49
CA PRO A 97 -18.13 -7.74 -3.25
C PRO A 97 -19.36 -7.45 -2.38
N ASP A 98 -19.40 -8.03 -1.17
CA ASP A 98 -20.53 -7.92 -0.23
C ASP A 98 -20.39 -6.76 0.77
N ALA A 99 -19.29 -6.00 0.70
CA ALA A 99 -19.05 -4.89 1.62
C ALA A 99 -19.81 -3.62 1.18
N ASP A 100 -20.39 -2.90 2.14
CA ASP A 100 -21.02 -1.60 1.90
C ASP A 100 -19.97 -0.59 1.36
N ALA A 101 -20.41 0.28 0.46
CA ALA A 101 -19.63 1.39 -0.08
C ALA A 101 -18.98 2.25 1.01
N ALA A 102 -19.65 2.45 2.15
CA ALA A 102 -19.08 3.20 3.26
C ALA A 102 -17.87 2.50 3.90
N THR A 103 -17.93 1.17 4.04
CA THR A 103 -16.83 0.36 4.58
C THR A 103 -15.69 0.25 3.58
N LEU A 104 -16.00 0.08 2.30
CA LEU A 104 -15.02 0.08 1.21
C LEU A 104 -14.26 1.40 1.15
N ALA A 105 -14.94 2.55 1.23
CA ALA A 105 -14.28 3.86 1.23
C ALA A 105 -13.31 4.05 2.42
N ARG A 106 -13.64 3.49 3.60
CA ARG A 106 -12.76 3.49 4.77
C ARG A 106 -11.55 2.56 4.59
N LEU A 107 -11.73 1.43 3.93
CA LEU A 107 -10.64 0.51 3.61
C LEU A 107 -9.69 1.12 2.57
N GLU A 108 -10.25 1.75 1.54
CA GLU A 108 -9.50 2.44 0.48
C GLU A 108 -8.63 3.58 1.03
N SER A 109 -9.08 4.30 2.07
CA SER A 109 -8.28 5.36 2.71
C SER A 109 -7.15 4.83 3.62
N CYS A 110 -7.20 3.55 4.00
CA CYS A 110 -6.23 2.94 4.92
C CYS A 110 -5.16 2.11 4.23
N LEU A 111 -5.30 1.83 2.94
CA LEU A 111 -4.38 0.96 2.21
C LEU A 111 -3.66 1.72 1.09
N VAL A 112 -2.44 1.29 0.78
CA VAL A 112 -1.72 1.63 -0.46
C VAL A 112 -0.87 0.44 -0.91
N ILE A 113 -0.86 0.11 -2.21
CA ILE A 113 0.03 -0.91 -2.80
C ILE A 113 1.24 -0.18 -3.36
N LEU A 114 2.43 -0.60 -2.92
CA LEU A 114 3.70 0.00 -3.29
C LEU A 114 4.62 -1.05 -3.92
N PRO A 115 5.55 -0.66 -4.82
CA PRO A 115 6.41 -1.61 -5.52
C PRO A 115 7.40 -2.37 -4.63
N HIS A 116 7.74 -1.79 -3.48
CA HIS A 116 8.68 -2.36 -2.52
C HIS A 116 8.01 -2.50 -1.14
N PRO A 117 8.48 -3.44 -0.29
CA PRO A 117 8.13 -3.44 1.12
C PRO A 117 8.52 -2.12 1.75
N THR A 118 7.53 -1.41 2.25
CA THR A 118 7.73 -0.18 2.99
C THR A 118 7.38 -0.39 4.45
N GLN A 119 7.88 0.47 5.32
CA GLN A 119 7.37 0.57 6.67
C GLN A 119 6.14 1.49 6.68
N VAL A 120 5.20 1.24 7.60
CA VAL A 120 4.10 2.16 7.86
C VAL A 120 4.66 3.35 8.63
N ASN A 121 4.46 4.55 8.10
CA ASN A 121 4.92 5.76 8.75
C ASN A 121 4.00 6.12 9.92
N ALA A 122 4.52 6.01 11.15
CA ALA A 122 3.75 6.28 12.36
C ALA A 122 3.36 7.75 12.53
N ASN A 123 4.06 8.68 11.87
CA ASN A 123 3.71 10.10 11.90
C ASN A 123 2.45 10.40 11.06
N THR A 124 2.18 9.64 9.99
CA THR A 124 1.08 9.92 9.05
C THR A 124 -0.03 8.86 9.05
N ALA A 125 0.23 7.67 9.57
CA ALA A 125 -0.74 6.57 9.58
C ALA A 125 -2.04 6.93 10.34
N SER A 126 -3.18 6.40 9.90
CA SER A 126 -4.45 6.59 10.61
C SER A 126 -4.47 5.83 11.94
N ALA A 127 -5.44 6.16 12.81
CA ALA A 127 -5.63 5.45 14.07
C ALA A 127 -5.88 3.95 13.86
N SER A 128 -6.68 3.59 12.86
CA SER A 128 -6.99 2.20 12.50
C SER A 128 -5.75 1.43 12.05
N VAL A 129 -4.91 2.04 11.21
CA VAL A 129 -3.68 1.41 10.72
C VAL A 129 -2.65 1.26 11.85
N LEU A 130 -2.46 2.29 12.69
CA LEU A 130 -1.57 2.20 13.85
C LEU A 130 -2.06 1.16 14.87
N GLY A 131 -3.36 1.10 15.13
CA GLY A 131 -3.96 0.12 16.04
C GLY A 131 -3.76 -1.31 15.54
N ALA A 132 -3.96 -1.54 14.24
CA ALA A 132 -3.72 -2.84 13.64
C ALA A 132 -2.25 -3.31 13.78
N VAL A 133 -1.28 -2.41 13.55
CA VAL A 133 0.15 -2.73 13.68
C VAL A 133 0.54 -2.99 15.13
N LEU A 134 0.10 -2.12 16.05
CA LEU A 134 0.40 -2.24 17.48
C LEU A 134 -0.39 -3.37 18.15
N GLY A 135 -1.48 -3.84 17.55
CA GLY A 135 -2.36 -4.86 18.14
C GLY A 135 -3.28 -4.31 19.22
N VAL A 136 -3.70 -3.04 19.10
CA VAL A 136 -4.58 -2.36 20.06
C VAL A 136 -5.78 -1.71 19.37
N ASP A 137 -6.83 -1.46 20.15
CA ASP A 137 -7.98 -0.71 19.67
C ASP A 137 -7.62 0.74 19.33
N PRO A 138 -8.12 1.31 18.21
CA PRO A 138 -7.85 2.69 17.80
C PRO A 138 -8.17 3.73 18.88
N GLY A 139 -9.19 3.51 19.72
CA GLY A 139 -9.56 4.42 20.81
C GLY A 139 -8.49 4.50 21.91
N THR A 140 -7.71 3.43 22.10
CA THR A 140 -6.60 3.38 23.06
C THR A 140 -5.41 4.24 22.62
N LEU A 141 -5.33 4.58 21.32
CA LEU A 141 -4.25 5.38 20.75
C LEU A 141 -4.43 6.90 20.87
N THR A 142 -5.51 7.37 21.47
CA THR A 142 -5.84 8.81 21.53
C THR A 142 -4.67 9.65 22.07
N GLY A 143 -4.03 9.22 23.16
CA GLY A 143 -2.87 9.93 23.74
C GLY A 143 -1.64 9.93 22.82
N LEU A 144 -1.39 8.82 22.13
CA LEU A 144 -0.27 8.71 21.17
C LEU A 144 -0.50 9.60 19.94
N LEU A 145 -1.74 9.63 19.43
CA LEU A 145 -2.15 10.45 18.29
C LEU A 145 -2.11 11.95 18.61
N GLN A 146 -2.53 12.36 19.81
CA GLN A 146 -2.37 13.74 20.27
C GLN A 146 -0.90 14.10 20.46
N GLY A 147 -0.11 13.19 21.04
CA GLY A 147 1.33 13.37 21.23
C GLY A 147 2.08 13.64 19.92
N ARG A 148 1.77 12.88 18.85
CA ARG A 148 2.41 13.10 17.54
C ARG A 148 1.99 14.40 16.84
N GLN A 149 0.80 14.93 17.13
CA GLN A 149 0.35 16.23 16.59
C GLN A 149 1.15 17.38 17.22
N GLN A 150 1.50 17.25 18.50
CA GLN A 150 2.34 18.21 19.21
C GLN A 150 3.81 18.07 18.82
N GLN A 151 4.31 16.84 18.76
CA GLN A 151 5.69 16.54 18.41
C GLN A 151 5.79 15.20 17.68
N VAL A 152 6.17 15.27 16.41
CA VAL A 152 6.42 14.09 15.56
C VAL A 152 7.49 13.18 16.18
N PHE A 153 7.42 11.90 15.84
CA PHE A 153 8.45 10.92 16.20
C PHE A 153 9.70 11.17 15.36
N SER A 154 10.83 11.46 16.02
CA SER A 154 12.10 11.76 15.35
C SER A 154 12.78 10.52 14.78
N ASP A 155 12.67 9.40 15.50
CA ASP A 155 13.26 8.12 15.14
C ASP A 155 12.42 6.96 15.72
N THR A 156 12.76 5.74 15.34
CA THR A 156 12.03 4.54 15.79
C THR A 156 12.21 4.28 17.28
N ALA A 157 13.29 4.71 17.91
CA ALA A 157 13.51 4.56 19.35
C ALA A 157 12.64 5.54 20.17
N ASP A 158 12.43 6.77 19.68
CA ASP A 158 11.48 7.73 20.24
C ASP A 158 10.05 7.19 20.15
N LEU A 159 9.65 6.67 18.99
CA LEU A 159 8.36 5.98 18.83
C LEU A 159 8.20 4.87 19.86
N GLN A 160 9.19 3.97 19.98
CA GLN A 160 9.12 2.83 20.88
C GLN A 160 9.03 3.25 22.35
N ARG A 161 9.79 4.27 22.75
CA ARG A 161 9.70 4.85 24.11
C ARG A 161 8.32 5.41 24.40
N ARG A 162 7.76 6.21 23.49
CA ARG A 162 6.43 6.83 23.71
C ARG A 162 5.31 5.79 23.73
N VAL A 163 5.38 4.77 22.88
CA VAL A 163 4.46 3.62 22.92
C VAL A 163 4.53 2.92 24.27
N ASN A 164 5.73 2.59 24.76
CA ASN A 164 5.88 1.92 26.06
C ASN A 164 5.40 2.79 27.23
N THR A 165 5.59 4.11 27.17
CA THR A 165 5.12 5.04 28.22
C THR A 165 3.59 5.16 28.22
N LEU A 166 2.96 5.29 27.05
CA LEU A 166 1.52 5.53 26.93
C LEU A 166 0.69 4.24 26.94
N LEU A 167 1.29 3.11 26.56
CA LEU A 167 0.67 1.79 26.55
C LEU A 167 1.56 0.79 27.30
N PRO A 168 1.70 0.92 28.64
CA PRO A 168 2.63 0.11 29.44
C PRO A 168 2.26 -1.38 29.48
N ASN A 169 1.00 -1.72 29.19
CA ASN A 169 0.52 -3.10 29.11
C ASN A 169 0.65 -3.69 27.70
N LEU A 170 1.16 -2.90 26.73
CA LEU A 170 1.41 -3.41 25.40
C LEU A 170 2.62 -4.34 25.45
N GLY A 171 2.40 -5.58 25.03
CA GLY A 171 3.47 -6.55 24.86
C GLY A 171 4.41 -6.16 23.71
N SER A 172 5.22 -7.13 23.27
CA SER A 172 6.02 -6.96 22.05
C SER A 172 5.12 -6.72 20.83
N PHE A 173 5.48 -5.74 20.00
CA PHE A 173 4.81 -5.42 18.75
C PHE A 173 5.80 -5.47 17.58
N PRO A 174 5.35 -5.69 16.33
CA PRO A 174 6.22 -5.80 15.16
C PRO A 174 6.82 -4.44 14.76
N SER A 175 7.81 -3.97 15.51
CA SER A 175 8.46 -2.67 15.31
C SER A 175 9.14 -2.54 13.94
N SER A 176 9.54 -3.66 13.32
CA SER A 176 10.10 -3.70 11.97
C SER A 176 9.14 -3.23 10.89
N GLN A 177 7.82 -3.26 11.16
CA GLN A 177 6.79 -2.78 10.24
C GLN A 177 6.51 -1.28 10.37
N LEU A 178 7.00 -0.64 11.43
CA LEU A 178 6.83 0.80 11.67
C LEU A 178 8.10 1.56 11.33
N GLY A 179 7.90 2.72 10.72
CA GLY A 179 8.93 3.70 10.43
C GLY A 179 8.44 5.09 10.79
N VAL A 180 9.35 6.07 10.77
CA VAL A 180 9.02 7.49 11.00
C VAL A 180 9.15 8.35 9.74
N SER A 181 9.63 7.74 8.65
CA SER A 181 9.86 8.37 7.36
C SER A 181 9.10 7.64 6.24
N SER A 182 9.05 8.24 5.06
CA SER A 182 8.45 7.65 3.86
C SER A 182 9.28 8.02 2.65
N ASP A 183 9.43 7.06 1.73
CA ASP A 183 10.10 7.27 0.44
C ASP A 183 9.09 7.38 -0.72
N TYR A 184 7.80 7.18 -0.44
CA TYR A 184 6.74 7.24 -1.44
C TYR A 184 5.77 8.36 -1.11
N PHE A 185 5.41 9.14 -2.12
CA PHE A 185 4.55 10.30 -1.99
C PHE A 185 3.53 10.33 -3.13
N TRP A 186 2.30 10.67 -2.81
CA TRP A 186 1.32 11.07 -3.82
C TRP A 186 1.43 12.57 -4.04
N VAL A 187 1.68 12.98 -5.28
CA VAL A 187 1.67 14.38 -5.72
C VAL A 187 0.35 14.61 -6.44
N VAL A 188 -0.43 15.58 -5.98
CA VAL A 188 -1.69 15.94 -6.62
C VAL A 188 -1.59 17.31 -7.28
N GLU A 189 -2.02 17.38 -8.52
CA GLU A 189 -2.13 18.61 -9.29
C GLU A 189 -3.61 18.93 -9.56
N GLU A 190 -4.06 20.12 -9.16
CA GLU A 190 -5.35 20.67 -9.55
C GLU A 190 -5.14 21.92 -10.40
N LEU A 191 -5.49 21.84 -11.69
CA LEU A 191 -5.45 22.96 -12.61
C LEU A 191 -6.88 23.50 -12.77
N ARG A 192 -7.10 24.73 -12.29
CA ARG A 192 -8.36 25.46 -12.48
C ARG A 192 -8.26 26.40 -13.66
N ARG A 193 -9.21 26.30 -14.58
CA ARG A 193 -9.48 27.27 -15.65
C ARG A 193 -10.95 27.68 -15.61
N PRO A 194 -11.31 28.88 -16.08
CA PRO A 194 -12.70 29.27 -16.23
C PRO A 194 -13.47 28.21 -17.04
N GLY A 195 -14.48 27.59 -16.43
CA GLY A 195 -15.27 26.52 -17.05
C GLY A 195 -14.65 25.11 -17.04
N ALA A 196 -13.45 24.91 -16.49
CA ALA A 196 -12.81 23.59 -16.45
C ALA A 196 -11.90 23.39 -15.23
N VAL A 197 -12.09 22.28 -14.51
CA VAL A 197 -11.17 21.82 -13.47
C VAL A 197 -10.54 20.51 -13.96
N GLN A 198 -9.21 20.47 -13.98
CA GLN A 198 -8.46 19.28 -14.34
C GLN A 198 -7.65 18.81 -13.15
N ARG A 199 -7.76 17.53 -12.79
CA ARG A 199 -7.05 16.93 -11.66
C ARG A 199 -6.16 15.80 -12.13
N ARG A 200 -4.94 15.75 -11.61
CA ARG A 200 -3.98 14.67 -11.84
C ARG A 200 -3.35 14.30 -10.52
N GLN A 201 -2.89 13.06 -10.44
CA GLN A 201 -2.09 12.60 -9.33
C GLN A 201 -0.97 11.72 -9.84
N ALA A 202 0.17 11.74 -9.14
CA ALA A 202 1.32 10.95 -9.45
C ALA A 202 1.84 10.25 -8.20
N LEU A 203 2.13 8.95 -8.30
CA LEU A 203 2.90 8.25 -7.27
C LEU A 203 4.38 8.48 -7.55
N VAL A 204 5.07 8.99 -6.55
CA VAL A 204 6.46 9.43 -6.66
C VAL A 204 7.31 8.69 -5.65
N ALA A 205 8.45 8.17 -6.09
CA ALA A 205 9.47 7.58 -5.23
C ALA A 205 10.66 8.51 -5.08
N ARG A 206 11.10 8.68 -3.84
CA ARG A 206 12.34 9.37 -3.47
C ARG A 206 13.46 8.34 -3.32
N HIS A 207 14.50 8.44 -4.12
CA HIS A 207 15.72 7.66 -3.93
C HIS A 207 16.69 8.39 -3.00
N GLN A 208 17.17 7.73 -1.95
CA GLN A 208 18.22 8.23 -1.05
C GLN A 208 19.60 7.87 -1.64
N GLY A 209 20.35 8.85 -2.17
CA GLY A 209 21.73 8.69 -2.68
C GLY A 209 22.33 9.97 -3.29
N VAL A 210 23.63 9.99 -3.61
CA VAL A 210 24.27 11.13 -4.30
C VAL A 210 23.79 11.17 -5.76
N GLY A 211 23.22 12.30 -6.20
CA GLY A 211 22.53 12.43 -7.50
C GLY A 211 21.00 12.29 -7.43
N GLN A 212 20.40 12.64 -6.29
CA GLN A 212 18.96 12.54 -5.97
C GLN A 212 18.07 12.87 -7.18
N MET A 213 17.42 11.85 -7.74
CA MET A 213 16.32 12.02 -8.68
C MET A 213 15.04 11.53 -8.03
N THR A 214 14.01 12.35 -8.17
CA THR A 214 12.64 12.00 -7.84
C THR A 214 12.08 11.26 -9.03
N GLN A 215 11.69 10.00 -8.86
CA GLN A 215 11.15 9.19 -9.95
C GLN A 215 9.63 9.15 -9.85
N VAL A 216 8.94 9.54 -10.92
CA VAL A 216 7.50 9.32 -11.04
C VAL A 216 7.28 7.87 -11.46
N LEU A 217 6.56 7.12 -10.63
CA LEU A 217 6.25 5.72 -10.88
C LEU A 217 4.99 5.58 -11.73
N GLU A 218 3.98 6.41 -11.48
CA GLU A 218 2.70 6.32 -12.17
C GLU A 218 1.94 7.63 -12.16
N TRP A 219 1.11 7.85 -13.19
CA TRP A 219 0.18 8.97 -13.31
C TRP A 219 -1.26 8.47 -13.40
N HIS A 220 -2.15 9.09 -12.63
CA HIS A 220 -3.59 8.88 -12.72
C HIS A 220 -4.31 10.20 -13.03
N ARG A 221 -5.40 10.12 -13.80
CA ARG A 221 -6.33 11.25 -14.00
C ARG A 221 -7.45 11.15 -12.97
N GLY A 222 -7.84 12.28 -12.38
CA GLY A 222 -8.83 12.31 -11.30
C GLY A 222 -8.22 11.99 -9.92
N TRP A 223 -9.09 11.76 -8.94
CA TRP A 223 -8.69 11.32 -7.59
C TRP A 223 -8.68 9.79 -7.53
N THR A 224 -7.72 9.21 -6.82
CA THR A 224 -7.89 7.82 -6.33
C THR A 224 -9.07 7.81 -5.37
N PRO A 225 -10.08 6.96 -5.56
CA PRO A 225 -11.18 6.86 -4.59
C PRO A 225 -10.63 6.44 -3.21
N GLY A 226 -11.26 6.95 -2.14
CA GLY A 226 -10.76 6.85 -0.76
C GLY A 226 -9.72 7.91 -0.35
N MET A 227 -9.18 8.70 -1.28
CA MET A 227 -8.25 9.79 -0.97
C MET A 227 -9.01 11.11 -0.79
N ASP A 228 -9.29 11.50 0.47
CA ASP A 228 -9.80 12.84 0.77
C ASP A 228 -8.63 13.81 0.95
N LEU A 229 -8.40 14.64 -0.06
CA LEU A 229 -7.36 15.68 -0.08
C LEU A 229 -7.98 17.08 -0.07
N THR A 230 -9.27 17.18 0.25
CA THR A 230 -9.84 18.46 0.62
C THR A 230 -9.27 18.80 1.99
N GLY A 231 -8.38 19.79 2.05
CA GLY A 231 -7.74 20.24 3.30
C GLY A 231 -8.73 20.87 4.27
N GLY A 232 -9.65 20.07 4.80
CA GLY A 232 -10.56 20.39 5.89
C GLY A 232 -10.00 19.83 7.20
N GLY A 233 -9.00 20.52 7.73
CA GLY A 233 -8.57 20.45 9.12
C GLY A 233 -8.49 21.86 9.67
#